data_AF-A0A7Y7DVH5-F1
#
_entry.id   AF-A0A7Y7DVH5-F1
#
_cell.length_a   1.000
_cell.length_b   1.000
_cell.length_c   1.000
_cell.angle_alpha   90.00
_cell.angle_beta   90.00
_cell.angle_gamma   90.00
#
_symmetry.space_group_name_H-M   'P 1'
#
loop_
_entity.id
_entity.type
_entity.pdbx_description
1 polymer ?
#
loop_
_entity_poly.entity_id
_entity_poly.type
_entity_poly.pdbx_seq_one_letter_code
_entity_poly.pdbx_strand_id
1 'polypeptide(L)'
;MNKYLEVLDSDVQQISIIEGIGVTKEISDLVLKIYVRFIELRLQMLHPETYTITPTDRGKSKKVTWKGTQKELLELFVELQSKGWIDKIESGDKAKVSHSICNLFDLTPTQKKESSDVENSFYQILKGKWNHDENRHEYSLPAENKRRFSLIEYNKK
;
A
#
# COMPACT_ATOMS: atom_id res chain seq x y z
N MET A 1 -4.58 4.30 -30.10
CA MET A 1 -3.58 4.16 -29.03
C MET A 1 -2.20 4.56 -29.48
N ASN A 2 -1.67 3.98 -30.56
CA ASN A 2 -0.32 4.25 -31.09
C ASN A 2 0.00 5.74 -31.25
N LYS A 3 -0.92 6.52 -31.83
CA LYS A 3 -0.76 7.97 -31.98
C LYS A 3 -0.57 8.74 -30.65
N TYR A 4 -1.16 8.28 -29.55
CA TYR A 4 -0.97 8.91 -28.23
C TYR A 4 0.36 8.50 -27.60
N LEU A 5 0.83 7.28 -27.86
CA LEU A 5 2.14 6.81 -27.43
C LEU A 5 3.27 7.50 -28.21
N GLU A 6 3.09 7.72 -29.51
CA GLU A 6 4.01 8.48 -30.35
C GLU A 6 4.19 9.93 -29.87
N VAL A 7 3.11 10.58 -29.41
CA VAL A 7 3.19 11.94 -28.85
C VAL A 7 3.89 11.96 -27.48
N LEU A 8 3.72 10.89 -26.67
CA LEU A 8 4.45 10.75 -25.39
C LEU A 8 5.95 10.50 -25.58
N ASP A 9 6.35 9.89 -26.68
CA ASP A 9 7.76 9.58 -27.00
C ASP A 9 8.46 10.75 -27.72
N SER A 10 7.70 11.72 -28.22
CA SER A 10 8.24 12.90 -28.88
C SER A 10 8.62 13.97 -27.87
N ASP A 11 9.83 14.53 -27.95
CA ASP A 11 10.26 15.66 -27.10
C ASP A 11 9.62 17.01 -27.48
N VAL A 12 9.03 17.10 -28.67
CA VAL A 12 8.60 18.38 -29.28
C VAL A 12 7.08 18.46 -29.40
N GLN A 13 6.41 17.32 -29.55
CA GLN A 13 4.96 17.28 -29.69
C GLN A 13 4.31 17.26 -28.30
N GLN A 14 3.17 17.95 -28.18
CA GLN A 14 2.32 17.90 -27.01
C GLN A 14 0.86 18.01 -27.43
N ILE A 15 -0.04 17.42 -26.67
CA ILE A 15 -1.48 17.59 -26.91
C ILE A 15 -1.98 18.86 -26.25
N SER A 16 -2.83 19.60 -26.95
CA SER A 16 -3.61 20.64 -26.30
C SER A 16 -4.73 19.98 -25.49
N ILE A 17 -4.64 20.07 -24.18
CA ILE A 17 -5.60 19.43 -23.26
C ILE A 17 -6.71 20.40 -22.85
N ILE A 18 -6.35 21.67 -22.66
CA ILE A 18 -7.27 22.73 -22.26
C ILE A 18 -7.13 23.85 -23.27
N GLU A 19 -8.23 24.16 -23.96
CA GLU A 19 -8.26 25.29 -24.87
C GLU A 19 -7.94 26.58 -24.12
N GLY A 20 -6.98 27.35 -24.65
CA GLY A 20 -6.59 28.64 -24.08
C GLY A 20 -5.61 28.60 -22.91
N ILE A 21 -5.19 27.42 -22.43
CA ILE A 21 -4.15 27.30 -21.39
C ILE A 21 -2.91 26.60 -21.95
N GLY A 22 -1.80 27.34 -22.02
CA GLY A 22 -0.48 26.77 -22.28
C GLY A 22 0.01 25.99 -21.06
N VAL A 23 -0.01 24.67 -21.14
CA VAL A 23 0.59 23.80 -20.13
C VAL A 23 2.02 23.44 -20.52
N THR A 24 2.88 23.16 -19.53
CA THR A 24 4.21 22.63 -19.81
C THR A 24 4.09 21.21 -20.38
N LYS A 25 5.08 20.80 -21.16
CA LYS A 25 5.13 19.46 -21.74
C LYS A 25 5.02 18.36 -20.69
N GLU A 26 5.68 18.51 -19.55
CA GLU A 26 5.63 17.56 -18.43
C GLU A 26 4.20 17.35 -17.91
N ILE A 27 3.44 18.45 -17.75
CA ILE A 27 2.05 18.40 -17.32
C ILE A 27 1.18 17.79 -18.43
N SER A 28 1.43 18.15 -19.69
CA SER A 28 0.74 17.59 -20.84
C SER A 28 0.91 16.07 -20.90
N ASP A 29 2.15 15.58 -20.79
CA ASP A 29 2.48 14.17 -20.87
C ASP A 29 1.90 13.40 -19.67
N LEU A 30 1.87 14.01 -18.49
CA LEU A 30 1.27 13.39 -17.29
C LEU A 30 -0.24 13.22 -17.46
N VAL A 31 -0.93 14.25 -17.96
CA VAL A 31 -2.36 14.17 -18.24
C VAL A 31 -2.65 13.19 -19.38
N LEU A 32 -1.83 13.19 -20.44
CA LEU A 32 -1.94 12.24 -21.54
C LEU A 32 -1.77 10.79 -21.04
N LYS A 33 -0.82 10.52 -20.14
CA LYS A 33 -0.66 9.20 -19.50
C LYS A 33 -1.91 8.78 -18.71
N ILE A 34 -2.54 9.71 -18.00
CA ILE A 34 -3.81 9.45 -17.28
C ILE A 34 -4.91 9.08 -18.28
N TYR A 35 -5.03 9.81 -19.39
CA TYR A 35 -6.03 9.51 -20.43
C TYR A 35 -5.79 8.16 -21.09
N VAL A 36 -4.56 7.85 -21.48
CA VAL A 36 -4.17 6.55 -22.03
C VAL A 36 -4.60 5.43 -21.09
N ARG A 37 -4.26 5.54 -19.81
CA ARG A 37 -4.64 4.56 -18.78
C ARG A 37 -6.15 4.41 -18.63
N PHE A 38 -6.90 5.52 -18.67
CA PHE A 38 -8.35 5.48 -18.56
C PHE A 38 -8.99 4.77 -19.76
N ILE A 39 -8.49 5.04 -20.97
CA ILE A 39 -8.94 4.38 -22.20
C ILE A 39 -8.64 2.88 -22.16
N GLU A 40 -7.44 2.47 -21.71
CA GLU A 40 -7.10 1.05 -21.55
C GLU A 40 -8.06 0.34 -20.59
N LEU A 41 -8.32 0.95 -19.44
CA LEU A 41 -9.23 0.38 -18.45
C LEU A 41 -10.64 0.21 -19.03
N ARG A 42 -11.14 1.20 -19.77
CA ARG A 42 -12.46 1.13 -20.42
C ARG A 42 -12.51 0.07 -21.53
N LEU A 43 -11.45 -0.05 -22.33
CA LEU A 43 -11.35 -1.09 -23.34
C LEU A 43 -11.32 -2.49 -22.72
N GLN A 44 -10.61 -2.66 -21.60
CA GLN A 44 -10.61 -3.91 -20.84
C GLN A 44 -12.01 -4.28 -20.32
N MET A 45 -12.77 -3.30 -19.83
CA MET A 45 -14.15 -3.53 -19.39
C MET A 45 -15.10 -3.93 -20.54
N LEU A 46 -14.87 -3.42 -21.75
CA LEU A 46 -15.71 -3.71 -22.91
C LEU A 46 -15.40 -5.08 -23.54
N HIS A 47 -14.18 -5.59 -23.40
CA HIS A 47 -13.76 -6.87 -23.95
C HIS A 47 -13.00 -7.73 -22.91
N PRO A 48 -13.72 -8.28 -21.91
CA PRO A 48 -13.09 -9.04 -20.82
C PRO A 48 -12.44 -10.36 -21.31
N GLU A 49 -12.93 -10.95 -22.40
CA GLU A 49 -12.47 -12.25 -22.93
C GLU A 49 -11.12 -12.18 -23.66
N THR A 50 -10.69 -10.99 -24.11
CA THR A 50 -9.47 -10.82 -24.96
C THR A 50 -8.21 -10.40 -24.20
N TYR A 51 -8.32 -10.09 -22.91
CA TYR A 51 -7.16 -9.66 -22.12
C TYR A 51 -6.87 -10.67 -21.01
N THR A 52 -5.95 -11.60 -21.28
CA THR A 52 -5.13 -12.14 -20.19
C THR A 52 -4.42 -10.96 -19.57
N ILE A 53 -4.70 -10.67 -18.30
CA ILE A 53 -3.94 -9.71 -17.51
C ILE A 53 -2.51 -10.24 -17.45
N THR A 54 -1.69 -9.93 -18.46
CA THR A 54 -0.25 -10.07 -18.33
C THR A 54 0.11 -9.10 -17.20
N PRO A 55 0.67 -9.58 -16.08
CA PRO A 55 1.15 -8.69 -15.04
C PRO A 55 2.25 -7.87 -15.69
N THR A 56 1.89 -6.68 -16.17
CA THR A 56 2.85 -5.64 -16.50
C THR A 56 3.66 -5.52 -15.24
N ASP A 57 4.97 -5.74 -15.35
CA ASP A 57 5.92 -5.63 -14.26
C ASP A 57 5.64 -4.30 -13.56
N ARG A 58 4.89 -4.37 -12.45
CA ARG A 58 4.42 -3.21 -11.72
C ARG A 58 5.69 -2.69 -11.09
N GLY A 59 6.37 -1.78 -11.80
CA GLY A 59 7.66 -1.24 -11.40
C GLY A 59 7.65 -1.04 -9.89
N LYS A 60 8.56 -1.76 -9.20
CA LYS A 60 8.59 -2.00 -7.74
C LYS A 60 7.65 -1.05 -7.01
N SER A 61 6.46 -1.54 -6.62
CA SER A 61 5.51 -0.75 -5.84
C SER A 61 6.29 -0.02 -4.76
N LYS A 62 6.33 1.33 -4.82
CA LYS A 62 7.11 2.13 -3.87
C LYS A 62 6.56 1.85 -2.47
N LYS A 63 7.23 0.97 -1.74
CA LYS A 63 6.88 0.62 -0.37
C LYS A 63 7.05 1.86 0.49
N VAL A 64 6.16 2.04 1.47
CA VAL A 64 6.29 3.09 2.46
C VAL A 64 7.38 2.68 3.44
N THR A 65 8.52 3.39 3.45
CA THR A 65 9.59 3.10 4.42
C THR A 65 9.13 3.42 5.83
N TRP A 66 9.04 2.38 6.66
CA TRP A 66 8.67 2.54 8.06
C TRP A 66 9.91 2.93 8.90
N LYS A 67 9.80 4.03 9.64
CA LYS A 67 10.89 4.54 10.50
C LYS A 67 10.82 4.06 11.95
N GLY A 68 9.73 3.41 12.34
CA GLY A 68 9.56 2.84 13.67
C GLY A 68 10.02 1.38 13.73
N THR A 69 9.80 0.74 14.88
CA THR A 69 9.98 -0.69 15.07
C THR A 69 8.78 -1.48 14.55
N GLN A 70 8.95 -2.78 14.31
CA GLN A 70 7.85 -3.69 13.96
C GLN A 70 6.76 -3.75 15.04
N LYS A 71 7.14 -3.59 16.32
CA LYS A 71 6.19 -3.55 17.43
C LYS A 71 5.34 -2.28 17.41
N GLU A 72 5.94 -1.14 17.10
CA GLU A 72 5.20 0.12 16.92
C GLU A 72 4.25 0.04 15.73
N LEU A 73 4.62 -0.68 14.66
CA LEU A 73 3.69 -0.92 13.56
C LEU A 73 2.51 -1.79 13.98
N LEU A 74 2.75 -2.87 14.73
CA LEU A 74 1.66 -3.68 15.30
C LEU A 74 0.76 -2.82 16.20
N GLU A 75 1.36 -1.99 17.05
CA GLU A 75 0.64 -1.08 17.94
C GLU A 75 -0.33 -0.18 17.14
N LEU A 76 0.12 0.40 16.03
CA LEU A 76 -0.74 1.17 15.13
C LEU A 76 -1.97 0.35 14.68
N PHE A 77 -1.77 -0.88 14.18
CA PHE A 77 -2.89 -1.71 13.73
C PHE A 77 -3.84 -2.12 14.87
N VAL A 78 -3.32 -2.29 16.09
CA VAL A 78 -4.16 -2.57 17.27
C VAL A 78 -4.99 -1.35 17.65
N GLU A 79 -4.41 -0.14 17.62
CA GLU A 79 -5.15 1.10 17.89
C GLU A 79 -6.19 1.43 16.81
N LEU A 80 -5.89 1.12 15.54
CA LEU A 80 -6.87 1.26 14.46
C LEU A 80 -8.06 0.30 14.63
N GLN A 81 -7.82 -0.91 15.13
CA GLN A 81 -8.88 -1.89 15.45
C GLN A 81 -9.67 -1.47 16.69
N SER A 82 -9.01 -0.99 17.74
CA SER A 82 -9.69 -0.56 18.98
C SER A 82 -10.64 0.61 18.73
N LYS A 83 -10.24 1.53 17.84
CA LYS A 83 -11.06 2.67 17.40
C LYS A 83 -12.10 2.31 16.33
N GLY A 84 -12.13 1.06 15.87
CA GLY A 84 -13.08 0.57 14.86
C GLY A 84 -12.88 1.16 13.46
N TRP A 85 -11.67 1.61 13.12
CA TRP A 85 -11.37 2.17 11.78
C TRP A 85 -11.00 1.08 10.77
N ILE A 86 -10.57 -0.08 11.27
CA ILE A 86 -10.34 -1.28 10.47
C ILE A 86 -10.98 -2.48 11.17
N ASP A 87 -11.35 -3.48 10.39
CA ASP A 87 -11.91 -4.72 10.92
C ASP A 87 -10.88 -5.52 11.73
N LYS A 88 -11.39 -6.38 12.61
CA LYS A 88 -10.55 -7.29 13.38
C LYS A 88 -9.84 -8.26 12.46
N ILE A 89 -8.56 -8.45 12.68
CA ILE A 89 -7.76 -9.43 11.93
C ILE A 89 -8.05 -10.82 12.50
N GLU A 90 -8.76 -11.65 11.73
CA GLU A 90 -9.03 -13.04 12.10
C GLU A 90 -7.75 -13.88 12.14
N SER A 91 -7.69 -14.83 13.07
CA SER A 91 -6.50 -15.68 13.26
C SER A 91 -6.11 -16.47 12.01
N GLY A 92 -7.08 -16.84 11.16
CA GLY A 92 -6.83 -17.55 9.89
C GLY A 92 -6.17 -16.68 8.81
N ASP A 93 -6.34 -15.36 8.88
CA ASP A 93 -5.84 -14.43 7.85
C ASP A 93 -4.57 -13.68 8.26
N LYS A 94 -4.08 -13.85 9.49
CA LYS A 94 -2.87 -13.17 9.98
C LYS A 94 -1.64 -13.35 9.08
N ALA A 95 -1.47 -14.53 8.47
CA ALA A 95 -0.37 -14.76 7.53
C ALA A 95 -0.52 -13.91 6.27
N LYS A 96 -1.73 -13.87 5.67
CA LYS A 96 -2.02 -13.05 4.49
C LYS A 96 -1.90 -11.56 4.81
N VAL A 97 -2.43 -11.12 5.95
CA VAL A 97 -2.36 -9.73 6.40
C VAL A 97 -0.91 -9.31 6.65
N SER A 98 -0.10 -10.16 7.28
CA SER A 98 1.34 -9.92 7.43
C SER A 98 2.03 -9.73 6.08
N HIS A 99 1.77 -10.62 5.14
CA HIS A 99 2.31 -10.54 3.78
C HIS A 99 1.88 -9.23 3.08
N SER A 100 0.59 -8.88 3.14
CA SER A 100 0.07 -7.63 2.59
C SER A 100 0.70 -6.39 3.23
N ILE A 101 0.89 -6.38 4.55
CA ILE A 101 1.56 -5.28 5.26
C ILE A 101 3.01 -5.16 4.81
N CYS A 102 3.75 -6.27 4.72
CA CYS A 102 5.14 -6.27 4.25
C CYS A 102 5.30 -5.95 2.74
N ASN A 103 4.22 -6.09 1.96
CA ASN A 103 4.17 -5.60 0.58
C ASN A 103 3.91 -4.09 0.49
N LEU A 104 3.21 -3.51 1.47
CA LEU A 104 2.91 -2.07 1.54
C LEU A 104 4.02 -1.27 2.23
N PHE A 105 4.60 -1.81 3.30
CA PHE A 105 5.62 -1.17 4.10
C PHE A 105 6.98 -1.83 3.89
N ASP A 106 8.01 -0.99 3.75
CA ASP A 106 9.39 -1.45 3.81
C ASP A 106 9.83 -1.47 5.28
N LEU A 107 9.94 -2.69 5.79
CA LEU A 107 10.35 -3.00 7.16
C LEU A 107 11.80 -3.48 7.23
N THR A 108 12.54 -3.50 6.12
CA THR A 108 13.97 -3.87 6.07
C THR A 108 14.81 -3.07 7.07
N PRO A 109 14.60 -1.75 7.27
CA PRO A 109 15.34 -0.97 8.27
C PRO A 109 15.15 -1.42 9.72
N THR A 110 14.11 -2.23 9.99
CA THR A 110 13.79 -2.73 11.34
C THR A 110 14.49 -4.05 11.67
N GLN A 111 15.20 -4.65 10.70
CA GLN A 111 15.95 -5.87 10.89
C GLN A 111 17.08 -5.69 11.90
N LYS A 112 17.17 -6.62 12.86
CA LYS A 112 18.34 -6.70 13.75
C LYS A 112 19.53 -7.39 13.10
N LYS A 113 19.28 -8.26 12.11
CA LYS A 113 20.27 -9.02 11.35
C LYS A 113 19.87 -8.99 9.88
N GLU A 114 20.81 -8.78 8.98
CA GLU A 114 20.53 -8.73 7.53
C GLU A 114 19.92 -10.02 6.99
N SER A 115 20.27 -11.18 7.57
CA SER A 115 19.73 -12.49 7.19
C SER A 115 18.35 -12.82 7.76
N SER A 116 17.76 -11.92 8.58
CA SER A 116 16.47 -12.20 9.21
C SER A 116 15.30 -12.00 8.25
N ASP A 117 14.40 -12.97 8.19
CA ASP A 117 13.16 -12.82 7.43
C ASP A 117 12.24 -11.82 8.13
N VAL A 118 12.08 -10.65 7.51
CA VAL A 118 11.30 -9.52 8.03
C VAL A 118 9.83 -9.85 8.12
N GLU A 119 9.31 -10.55 7.11
CA GLU A 119 7.90 -10.91 7.01
C GLU A 119 7.55 -11.97 8.04
N ASN A 120 8.36 -13.01 8.16
CA ASN A 120 8.17 -14.02 9.20
C ASN A 120 8.31 -13.39 10.60
N SER A 121 9.28 -12.50 10.81
CA SER A 121 9.45 -11.79 12.09
C SER A 121 8.20 -10.97 12.45
N PHE A 122 7.67 -10.22 11.49
CA PHE A 122 6.46 -9.43 11.68
C PHE A 122 5.23 -10.32 11.89
N TYR A 123 5.11 -11.42 11.15
CA TYR A 123 4.05 -12.40 11.33
C TYR A 123 4.03 -12.99 12.75
N GLN A 124 5.19 -13.36 13.31
CA GLN A 124 5.25 -13.86 14.69
C GLN A 124 4.79 -12.81 15.71
N ILE A 125 5.08 -11.52 15.46
CA ILE A 125 4.63 -10.41 16.28
C ILE A 125 3.10 -10.24 16.16
N LEU A 126 2.56 -10.25 14.93
CA LEU A 126 1.12 -10.14 14.63
C LEU A 126 0.32 -11.35 15.08
N LYS A 127 0.93 -12.54 15.14
CA LYS A 127 0.29 -13.74 15.67
C LYS A 127 -0.03 -13.56 17.16
N GLY A 128 0.87 -12.93 17.91
CA GLY A 128 0.77 -12.80 19.36
C GLY A 128 0.93 -14.15 20.07
N LYS A 129 0.95 -14.13 21.40
CA LYS A 129 0.90 -15.35 22.22
C LYS A 129 -0.56 -15.69 22.49
N TRP A 130 -0.91 -16.97 22.41
CA TRP A 130 -2.24 -17.40 22.81
C TRP A 130 -2.34 -17.40 24.33
N ASN A 131 -3.31 -16.67 24.87
CA ASN A 131 -3.63 -16.66 26.29
C ASN A 131 -4.83 -17.60 26.52
N HIS A 132 -4.58 -18.72 27.20
CA HIS A 132 -5.58 -19.76 27.47
C HIS A 132 -6.69 -19.29 28.41
N ASP A 133 -6.39 -18.36 29.32
CA ASP A 133 -7.32 -17.90 30.35
C ASP A 133 -8.37 -16.94 29.77
N GLU A 134 -7.96 -16.11 28.81
CA GLU A 134 -8.81 -15.08 28.20
C GLU A 134 -9.31 -15.45 26.80
N ASN A 135 -8.98 -16.66 26.32
CA ASN A 135 -9.33 -17.18 24.99
C ASN A 135 -9.03 -16.18 23.85
N ARG A 136 -7.92 -15.44 23.97
CA ARG A 136 -7.53 -14.38 23.04
C ARG A 136 -6.03 -14.36 22.80
N HIS A 137 -5.62 -13.74 21.69
CA HIS A 137 -4.22 -13.48 21.41
C HIS A 137 -3.77 -12.23 22.17
N GLU A 138 -2.70 -12.38 22.96
CA GLU A 138 -2.05 -11.32 23.70
C GLU A 138 -0.79 -10.85 22.96
N TYR A 139 -0.65 -9.53 22.84
CA TYR A 139 0.49 -8.90 22.20
C TYR A 139 1.44 -8.35 23.27
N SER A 140 2.74 -8.51 23.05
CA SER A 140 3.78 -7.91 23.91
C SER A 140 3.95 -6.42 23.58
N LEU A 141 2.89 -5.64 23.85
CA LEU A 141 2.81 -4.20 23.68
C LEU A 141 2.87 -3.49 25.04
N PRO A 142 3.34 -2.23 25.09
CA PRO A 142 3.22 -1.40 26.28
C PRO A 142 1.76 -1.23 26.73
N ALA A 143 1.57 -0.87 28.00
CA ALA A 143 0.28 -0.44 28.52
C ALA A 143 -0.31 0.66 27.62
N GLU A 144 -1.63 0.68 27.46
CA GLU A 144 -2.34 1.54 26.51
C GLU A 144 -1.95 3.03 26.63
N ASN A 145 -1.78 3.52 27.85
CA ASN A 145 -1.34 4.88 28.15
C ASN A 145 0.13 5.20 27.81
N LYS A 146 0.93 4.19 27.45
CA LYS A 146 2.33 4.32 27.02
C LYS A 146 2.52 4.02 25.53
N ARG A 147 1.44 3.66 24.83
CA ARG A 147 1.45 3.42 23.38
C ARG A 147 1.60 4.74 22.65
N ARG A 148 2.53 4.76 21.70
CA ARG A 148 2.86 5.91 20.83
C ARG A 148 1.66 6.38 20.01
N PHE A 149 0.73 5.47 19.68
CA PHE A 149 -0.40 5.71 18.79
C PHE A 149 -1.76 5.75 19.50
N SER A 150 -1.79 5.71 20.84
CA SER A 150 -3.02 5.81 21.64
C SER A 150 -3.84 7.07 21.31
N LEU A 151 -3.17 8.19 21.07
CA LEU A 151 -3.77 9.50 20.82
C LEU A 151 -4.01 9.81 19.32
N ILE A 152 -3.93 8.84 18.41
CA ILE A 152 -4.26 9.13 16.99
C ILE A 152 -5.72 9.57 16.88
N GLU A 153 -5.96 10.71 16.26
CA GLU A 153 -7.29 11.23 15.95
C GLU A 153 -7.63 11.07 14.48
N TYR A 154 -8.90 10.81 14.20
CA TYR A 154 -9.39 10.75 12.82
C TYR A 154 -9.63 12.17 12.33
N ASN A 155 -8.79 12.65 11.41
CA ASN A 155 -9.07 13.91 10.71
C ASN A 155 -10.23 13.69 9.72
N LYS A 156 -11.46 13.97 10.15
CA LYS A 156 -12.58 14.19 9.23
C LYS A 156 -12.29 15.48 8.47
N LYS A 157 -11.88 15.34 7.20
CA LYS A 157 -11.93 16.44 6.23
C LYS A 157 -13.35 16.64 5.75
#